data_AF-A0A540MRG3-F1
#
_entry.id   AF-A0A540MRG3-F1
#
_cell.length_a   1.000
_cell.length_b   1.000
_cell.length_c   1.000
_cell.angle_alpha   90.00
_cell.angle_beta   90.00
_cell.angle_gamma   90.00
#
_symmetry.space_group_name_H-M   'P 1'
#
loop_
_entity.id
_entity.type
_entity.pdbx_description
1 polymer ?
#
loop_
_entity_poly.entity_id
_entity_poly.type
_entity_poly.pdbx_seq_one_letter_code
_entity_poly.pdbx_strand_id
1 'polypeptide(L)'
;MSVLHIQYSQWPNHGVPEDTFSVREIEKRVMYPVAPAIPDCSPIVVHCNTGVGRTGTYCTIHDTLQRIVSGNMPGLDLAKTITTFRFQRDGMVQKPEQYRLCHDALVGELEDHISDGSPVEYLVK
;
A
#
# COMPACT_ATOMS: atom_id res chain seq x y z
N MET A 1 -2.57 25.98 -0.99
CA MET A 1 -2.38 24.59 -0.53
C MET A 1 -2.79 23.68 -1.66
N SER A 2 -1.88 22.85 -2.17
CA SER A 2 -2.15 21.89 -3.24
C SER A 2 -2.45 20.51 -2.66
N VAL A 3 -3.39 19.78 -3.26
CA VAL A 3 -3.72 18.41 -2.86
C VAL A 3 -3.51 17.49 -4.06
N LEU A 4 -2.73 16.43 -3.88
CA LEU A 4 -2.68 15.32 -4.85
C LEU A 4 -3.83 14.37 -4.55
N HIS A 5 -4.77 14.25 -5.47
CA HIS A 5 -5.89 13.32 -5.36
C HIS A 5 -5.75 12.21 -6.41
N ILE A 6 -5.55 10.97 -5.96
CA ILE A 6 -5.43 9.80 -6.83
C ILE A 6 -6.73 9.01 -6.74
N GLN A 7 -7.42 8.87 -7.86
CA GLN A 7 -8.66 8.09 -7.94
C GLN A 7 -8.42 6.79 -8.68
N TYR A 8 -8.76 5.67 -8.04
CA TYR A 8 -8.81 4.36 -8.69
C TYR A 8 -10.26 3.86 -8.79
N SER A 9 -10.85 4.03 -9.97
CA SER A 9 -12.28 3.77 -10.21
C SER A 9 -12.61 2.30 -10.50
N GLN A 10 -11.63 1.48 -10.89
CA GLN A 10 -11.86 0.10 -11.31
C GLN A 10 -11.79 -0.93 -10.18
N TRP A 11 -11.56 -0.52 -8.92
CA TRP A 11 -11.56 -1.45 -7.79
C TRP A 11 -12.99 -1.81 -7.36
N PRO A 12 -13.46 -3.07 -7.54
CA PRO A 12 -14.83 -3.46 -7.21
C PRO A 12 -15.16 -3.33 -5.72
N ASN A 13 -16.41 -2.99 -5.38
CA ASN A 13 -16.82 -2.62 -4.01
C ASN A 13 -16.62 -3.73 -2.95
N HIS A 14 -16.55 -5.00 -3.35
CA HIS A 14 -16.30 -6.14 -2.46
C HIS A 14 -15.30 -7.14 -3.03
N GLY A 15 -14.55 -6.73 -4.06
CA GLY A 15 -13.61 -7.59 -4.77
C GLY A 15 -12.19 -7.04 -4.73
N VAL A 16 -11.43 -7.49 -5.72
CA VAL A 16 -10.07 -7.07 -6.00
C VAL A 16 -9.97 -6.65 -7.46
N PRO A 17 -8.97 -5.84 -7.83
CA PRO A 17 -8.58 -5.65 -9.22
C PRO A 17 -8.26 -6.98 -9.92
N GLU A 18 -8.27 -6.99 -11.25
CA GLU A 18 -7.87 -8.16 -12.05
C GLU A 18 -6.39 -8.50 -11.91
N ASP A 19 -5.56 -7.49 -11.65
CA ASP A 19 -4.12 -7.62 -11.47
C ASP A 19 -3.59 -6.69 -10.36
N THR A 20 -2.31 -6.81 -10.03
CA THR A 20 -1.67 -5.98 -9.01
C THR A 20 -1.12 -4.66 -9.56
N PHE A 21 -1.10 -4.49 -10.89
CA PHE A 21 -0.41 -3.38 -11.56
C PHE A 21 -1.01 -2.03 -11.14
N SER A 22 -2.33 -1.92 -11.16
CA SER A 22 -3.01 -0.65 -10.80
C SER A 22 -2.72 -0.21 -9.36
N VAL A 23 -2.63 -1.16 -8.43
CA VAL A 23 -2.36 -0.86 -7.00
C VAL A 23 -0.90 -0.46 -6.81
N ARG A 24 0.03 -1.15 -7.47
CA ARG A 24 1.47 -0.82 -7.48
C ARG A 24 1.74 0.54 -8.13
N GLU A 25 1.04 0.90 -9.20
CA GLU A 25 1.16 2.23 -9.84
C GLU A 25 0.71 3.39 -8.95
N ILE A 26 -0.31 3.16 -8.10
CA ILE A 26 -0.71 4.14 -7.08
C ILE A 26 0.42 4.29 -6.07
N GLU A 27 0.99 3.17 -5.63
CA GLU A 27 2.09 3.18 -4.66
C GLU A 27 3.31 3.95 -5.18
N LYS A 28 3.74 3.69 -6.42
CA LYS A 28 4.84 4.42 -7.07
C LYS A 28 4.57 5.93 -7.12
N ARG A 29 3.33 6.35 -7.40
CA ARG A 29 2.94 7.77 -7.39
C ARG A 29 2.91 8.41 -6.01
N VAL A 30 2.61 7.61 -4.97
CA VAL A 30 2.60 8.07 -3.58
C VAL A 30 4.01 8.19 -3.02
N MET A 31 4.89 7.22 -3.32
CA MET A 31 6.28 7.18 -2.84
C MET A 31 7.21 8.16 -3.56
N TYR A 32 6.98 8.38 -4.85
CA TYR A 32 7.85 9.22 -5.68
C TYR A 32 7.05 10.40 -6.26
N PRO A 33 6.56 11.32 -5.40
CA PRO A 33 5.79 12.46 -5.86
C PRO A 33 6.65 13.36 -6.76
N VAL A 34 6.12 13.70 -7.93
CA VAL A 34 6.77 14.59 -8.91
C VAL A 34 6.90 16.03 -8.40
N ALA A 35 6.22 16.39 -7.30
CA ALA A 35 6.19 17.72 -6.71
C ALA A 35 6.81 17.77 -5.30
N PRO A 36 7.60 18.80 -4.95
CA PRO A 36 8.42 18.87 -3.72
C PRO A 36 7.65 19.23 -2.44
N ALA A 37 6.39 18.77 -2.26
CA ALA A 37 5.48 19.41 -1.31
C ALA A 37 4.66 18.47 -0.41
N ILE A 38 5.13 17.26 -0.13
CA ILE A 38 4.62 16.51 1.02
C ILE A 38 5.66 16.70 2.13
N PRO A 39 5.39 17.50 3.17
CA PRO A 39 6.24 17.52 4.36
C PRO A 39 6.34 16.08 4.88
N ASP A 40 7.55 15.63 5.20
CA ASP A 40 7.94 14.23 5.52
C ASP A 40 7.07 13.51 6.58
N CYS A 41 6.10 14.18 7.21
CA CYS A 41 5.27 13.66 8.28
C CYS A 41 3.75 13.90 8.11
N SER A 42 3.25 14.22 6.92
CA SER A 42 1.80 14.44 6.72
C SER A 42 1.06 13.12 6.45
N PRO A 43 -0.01 12.78 7.19
CA PRO A 43 -0.75 11.53 6.97
C PRO A 43 -1.45 11.53 5.61
N ILE A 44 -1.37 10.40 4.90
CA ILE A 44 -2.07 10.17 3.64
C ILE A 44 -3.53 9.78 3.96
N VAL A 45 -4.48 10.47 3.33
CA VAL A 45 -5.90 10.11 3.42
C VAL A 45 -6.22 9.03 2.41
N VAL A 46 -6.59 7.84 2.90
CA VAL A 46 -7.03 6.71 2.07
C VAL A 46 -8.50 6.42 2.39
N HIS A 47 -9.36 6.38 1.37
CA HIS A 47 -10.77 6.07 1.55
C HIS A 47 -11.32 5.17 0.43
N CYS A 48 -12.45 4.53 0.71
CA CYS A 48 -13.25 3.84 -0.29
C CYS A 48 -14.73 4.19 -0.03
N ASN A 49 -15.64 3.22 -0.03
CA ASN A 49 -17.04 3.45 0.35
C ASN A 49 -17.22 3.47 1.87
N THR A 50 -16.81 2.40 2.55
CA THR A 50 -16.91 2.24 4.03
C THR A 50 -15.58 2.48 4.75
N GLY A 51 -14.50 2.65 3.99
CA GLY A 51 -13.17 2.94 4.53
C GLY A 51 -12.49 1.78 5.24
N VAL A 52 -12.80 0.51 4.93
CA VAL A 52 -12.24 -0.66 5.65
C VAL A 52 -11.70 -1.77 4.73
N GLY A 53 -12.45 -2.20 3.73
CA GLY A 53 -12.02 -3.29 2.83
C GLY A 53 -10.87 -2.89 1.90
N ARG A 54 -11.19 -2.13 0.85
CA ARG A 54 -10.20 -1.61 -0.13
C ARG A 54 -9.17 -0.71 0.54
N THR A 55 -9.63 0.17 1.44
CA THR A 55 -8.77 1.05 2.25
C THR A 55 -7.76 0.23 3.06
N GLY A 56 -8.21 -0.75 3.83
CA GLY A 56 -7.31 -1.58 4.63
C GLY A 56 -6.36 -2.40 3.77
N THR A 57 -6.80 -2.84 2.60
CA THR A 57 -5.96 -3.56 1.63
C THR A 57 -4.82 -2.67 1.15
N TYR A 58 -5.13 -1.46 0.66
CA TYR A 58 -4.12 -0.50 0.22
C TYR A 58 -3.18 -0.09 1.36
N CYS A 59 -3.71 0.27 2.54
CA CYS A 59 -2.88 0.63 3.69
C CYS A 59 -1.94 -0.50 4.11
N THR A 60 -2.37 -1.76 3.99
CA THR A 60 -1.54 -2.92 4.36
C THR A 60 -0.36 -3.08 3.41
N ILE A 61 -0.61 -2.94 2.11
CA ILE A 61 0.44 -2.98 1.08
C ILE A 61 1.43 -1.84 1.33
N HIS A 62 0.93 -0.62 1.49
CA HIS A 62 1.73 0.59 1.69
C HIS A 62 2.64 0.52 2.92
N ASP A 63 2.05 0.25 4.10
CA ASP A 63 2.81 0.15 5.36
C ASP A 63 3.84 -0.98 5.31
N THR A 64 3.50 -2.12 4.70
CA THR A 64 4.42 -3.26 4.61
C THR A 64 5.59 -2.96 3.68
N LEU A 65 5.35 -2.35 2.52
CA LEU A 65 6.42 -1.93 1.60
C LEU A 65 7.36 -0.94 2.27
N GLN A 66 6.83 0.08 2.94
CA GLN A 66 7.64 1.06 3.68
C GLN A 66 8.51 0.43 4.76
N ARG A 67 7.98 -0.56 5.48
CA ARG A 67 8.75 -1.28 6.50
C ARG A 67 9.85 -2.14 5.91
N ILE A 68 9.58 -2.84 4.80
CA ILE A 68 10.58 -3.66 4.10
C ILE A 68 11.73 -2.79 3.61
N VAL A 69 11.38 -1.69 2.95
CA VAL A 69 12.29 -0.63 2.51
C VAL A 69 13.19 -0.13 3.63
N SER A 70 12.60 0.11 4.81
CA SER A 70 13.31 0.65 5.97
C SER A 70 14.15 -0.40 6.71
N GLY A 71 14.26 -1.63 6.17
CA GLY A 71 14.97 -2.75 6.80
C GLY A 71 14.24 -3.40 7.98
N ASN A 72 12.97 -3.06 8.21
CA ASN A 72 12.16 -3.60 9.31
C ASN A 72 11.52 -4.94 8.91
N MET A 73 12.34 -5.99 8.92
CA MET A 73 11.94 -7.36 8.56
C MET A 73 10.76 -7.93 9.39
N PRO A 74 10.60 -7.64 10.70
CA PRO A 74 9.39 -8.02 11.44
C PRO A 74 8.07 -7.49 10.85
N GLY A 75 8.11 -6.48 9.97
CA GLY A 75 6.95 -5.93 9.26
C GLY A 75 6.35 -6.83 8.18
N LEU A 76 7.02 -7.93 7.80
CA LEU A 76 6.56 -8.87 6.77
C LEU A 76 5.37 -9.75 7.20
N ASP A 77 5.05 -9.80 8.49
CA ASP A 77 3.88 -10.53 8.99
C ASP A 77 2.59 -9.73 8.72
N LEU A 78 2.00 -9.96 7.54
CA LEU A 78 0.74 -9.31 7.16
C LEU A 78 -0.41 -9.59 8.11
N ALA A 79 -0.47 -10.77 8.73
CA ALA A 79 -1.55 -11.09 9.66
C ALA A 79 -1.43 -10.20 10.91
N LYS A 80 -0.21 -9.99 11.41
CA LYS A 80 0.07 -9.07 12.53
C LYS A 80 -0.16 -7.61 12.15
N THR A 81 0.24 -7.19 10.96
CA THR A 81 -0.03 -5.83 10.45
C THR A 81 -1.53 -5.55 10.37
N ILE A 82 -2.30 -6.45 9.75
CA ILE A 82 -3.76 -6.32 9.66
C ILE A 82 -4.42 -6.37 11.03
N THR A 83 -3.94 -7.23 11.94
CA THR A 83 -4.42 -7.28 13.32
C THR A 83 -4.25 -5.92 13.99
N THR A 84 -3.08 -5.29 13.83
CA THR A 84 -2.80 -3.94 14.34
C THR A 84 -3.74 -2.90 13.72
N PHE A 85 -3.99 -2.97 12.41
CA PHE A 85 -4.93 -2.07 11.76
C PHE A 85 -6.37 -2.26 12.23
N ARG A 86 -6.79 -3.50 12.50
CA ARG A 86 -8.11 -3.80 13.07
C ARG A 86 -8.29 -3.25 14.49
N PHE A 87 -7.20 -3.13 15.26
CA PHE A 87 -7.22 -2.41 16.54
C PHE A 87 -7.42 -0.90 16.38
N GLN A 88 -6.94 -0.30 15.28
CA GLN A 88 -7.09 1.13 15.01
C GLN A 88 -8.42 1.47 14.34
N ARG A 89 -8.91 0.58 13.47
CA ARG A 89 -10.18 0.68 12.77
C ARG A 89 -10.73 -0.72 12.50
N ASP A 90 -11.86 -1.04 13.13
CA ASP A 90 -12.45 -2.36 12.97
C ASP A 90 -12.78 -2.69 11.51
N GLY A 91 -12.62 -3.97 11.14
CA GLY A 91 -12.95 -4.48 9.80
C GLY A 91 -11.92 -4.20 8.69
N MET A 92 -10.72 -3.69 9.00
CA MET A 92 -9.66 -3.51 8.00
C MET A 92 -9.31 -4.83 7.30
N VAL A 93 -9.30 -4.82 5.95
CA VAL A 93 -9.21 -6.00 5.06
C VAL A 93 -10.34 -7.00 5.35
N GLN A 94 -11.36 -7.01 4.51
CA GLN A 94 -12.62 -7.69 4.81
C GLN A 94 -12.75 -9.09 4.19
N LYS A 95 -12.00 -9.37 3.13
CA LYS A 95 -12.19 -10.56 2.29
C LYS A 95 -10.87 -11.33 2.09
N PRO A 96 -10.91 -12.66 1.97
CA PRO A 96 -9.72 -13.47 1.70
C PRO A 96 -9.00 -13.05 0.41
N GLU A 97 -9.75 -12.65 -0.62
CA GLU A 97 -9.19 -12.20 -1.89
C GLU A 97 -8.40 -10.89 -1.72
N GLN A 98 -8.89 -9.99 -0.85
CA GLN A 98 -8.16 -8.76 -0.49
C GLN A 98 -6.87 -9.07 0.27
N TYR A 99 -6.90 -10.04 1.19
CA TYR A 99 -5.71 -10.50 1.89
C TYR A 99 -4.68 -11.10 0.92
N ARG A 100 -5.14 -11.90 -0.05
CA ARG A 100 -4.30 -12.44 -1.11
C ARG A 100 -3.70 -11.34 -1.99
N LEU A 101 -4.50 -10.34 -2.37
CA LEU A 101 -4.02 -9.19 -3.14
C LEU A 101 -2.89 -8.46 -2.42
N CYS A 102 -2.92 -8.35 -1.08
CA CYS A 102 -1.79 -7.79 -0.34
C CYS A 102 -0.49 -8.54 -0.61
N HIS A 103 -0.51 -9.87 -0.52
CA HIS A 103 0.65 -10.72 -0.80
C HIS A 103 1.10 -10.57 -2.26
N ASP A 104 0.17 -10.72 -3.20
CA ASP A 104 0.48 -10.70 -4.65
C ASP A 104 1.07 -9.33 -5.07
N ALA A 105 0.56 -8.23 -4.52
CA ALA A 105 1.07 -6.89 -4.79
C ALA A 105 2.47 -6.68 -4.20
N LEU A 106 2.73 -7.17 -2.99
CA LEU A 106 4.04 -7.11 -2.36
C LEU A 106 5.08 -7.91 -3.14
N VAL A 107 4.75 -9.14 -3.52
CA VAL A 107 5.64 -9.99 -4.33
C VAL A 107 5.97 -9.29 -5.65
N GLY A 108 4.96 -8.81 -6.37
CA GLY A 108 5.18 -8.13 -7.65
C GLY A 108 6.06 -6.87 -7.52
N GLU A 109 5.87 -6.06 -6.48
CA GLU A 109 6.71 -4.87 -6.28
C GLU A 109 8.16 -5.26 -5.93
N LEU A 110 8.36 -6.26 -5.07
CA LEU A 110 9.69 -6.74 -4.71
C LEU A 110 10.42 -7.40 -5.89
N GLU A 111 9.70 -8.13 -6.74
CA GLU A 111 10.24 -8.71 -7.98
C GLU A 111 10.69 -7.63 -8.96
N ASP A 112 9.89 -6.57 -9.14
CA ASP A 112 10.26 -5.39 -9.94
C ASP A 112 11.56 -4.77 -9.38
N HIS A 113 11.64 -4.56 -8.06
CA HIS A 113 12.83 -3.98 -7.41
C HIS A 113 14.10 -4.82 -7.58
N ILE A 114 14.00 -6.16 -7.47
CA ILE A 114 15.13 -7.07 -7.66
C ILE A 114 15.58 -7.08 -9.13
N SER A 115 14.63 -7.07 -10.06
CA SER A 115 14.89 -7.13 -11.51
C SER A 115 15.54 -5.85 -12.05
N ASP A 116 15.13 -4.69 -11.53
CA ASP A 116 15.67 -3.38 -11.93
C ASP A 116 17.07 -3.10 -11.35
N GLY A 117 17.61 -4.01 -10.52
CA GLY A 117 18.95 -3.88 -9.92
C GLY A 117 19.11 -2.66 -8.99
N SER A 118 17.99 -2.02 -8.62
CA SER A 118 17.95 -0.82 -7.80
C SER A 118 18.17 -1.22 -6.34
N PRO A 119 19.24 -0.75 -5.67
CA PRO A 119 19.40 -0.98 -4.24
C PRO A 119 18.19 -0.44 -3.48
N VAL A 120 17.72 -1.20 -2.48
CA VAL A 120 16.67 -0.77 -1.52
C VAL A 120 17.03 0.56 -0.83
N GLU A 121 18.30 0.98 -0.91
CA GLU A 121 18.85 2.24 -0.43
C GLU A 121 18.23 3.52 -1.06
N TYR A 122 17.56 3.43 -2.23
CA TYR A 122 16.84 4.59 -2.80
C TYR A 122 15.52 4.92 -2.09
N LEU A 123 15.08 4.05 -1.19
CA LEU A 123 13.86 4.22 -0.43
C LEU A 123 14.13 4.61 1.04
N VAL A 124 15.40 4.77 1.42
CA VAL A 124 15.86 5.27 2.71
C VAL A 124 16.51 6.64 2.48
N LYS A 125 15.69 7.67 2.28
CA LYS A 125 16.13 9.07 2.43
C LYS A 125 15.19 9.81 3.34
#